data_AF-A0A0M8WFX5-F1
#
_entry.id   AF-A0A0M8WFX5-F1
#
_cell.length_a   1.000
_cell.length_b   1.000
_cell.length_c   1.000
_cell.angle_alpha   90.00
_cell.angle_beta   90.00
_cell.angle_gamma   90.00
#
_symmetry.space_group_name_H-M   'P 1'
#
loop_
_entity.id
_entity.type
_entity.pdbx_description
1 polymer ?
#
loop_
_entity_poly.entity_id
_entity_poly.type
_entity_poly.pdbx_seq_one_letter_code
_entity_poly.pdbx_strand_id
1 'polypeptide(L)'
;MKPLDRRVAVIAAVAALLVVAGITVVSLSGSDESGQTETMPTHSYIPGVITPPEDLSEEPSASVDPTLASSALGLVPSATPPPPPPPPAGDGNRPPSGVTTVTSGPGCGSYSSVGSYRDGRKGWVDHGDGKCGSTFVSVPMSGDARRDDPSAYGVWTFSAAGMCDISVHVPDGDLTAVGGNPTVYFVYDRSGVGGTPMASFAVKQVDKRGQWVSAGRFRSSGTLTVQLLTRGQDWDRNGPTYAHHAASAIKANCTP
;
A
#
# COMPACT_ATOMS: atom_id res chain seq x y z
N MET A 1 -45.24 -4.75 -53.47
CA MET A 1 -44.29 -5.77 -52.97
C MET A 1 -42.91 -5.14 -52.92
N LYS A 2 -42.33 -4.96 -51.73
CA LYS A 2 -41.07 -4.25 -51.51
C LYS A 2 -40.04 -5.27 -50.99
N PRO A 3 -38.85 -5.40 -51.59
CA PRO A 3 -37.91 -6.47 -51.24
C PRO A 3 -37.27 -6.21 -49.87
N LEU A 4 -37.27 -7.24 -49.01
CA LEU A 4 -36.58 -7.21 -47.71
C LEU A 4 -35.07 -7.16 -47.90
N ASP A 5 -34.45 -6.32 -47.07
CA ASP A 5 -33.03 -5.98 -47.06
C ASP A 5 -32.17 -7.17 -46.57
N ARG A 6 -31.11 -7.48 -47.32
CA ARG A 6 -30.27 -8.69 -47.20
C ARG A 6 -29.44 -8.76 -45.92
N ARG A 7 -29.53 -7.74 -45.05
CA ARG A 7 -28.72 -7.61 -43.81
C ARG A 7 -29.38 -8.21 -42.56
N VAL A 8 -30.66 -8.58 -42.61
CA VAL A 8 -31.36 -9.19 -41.47
C VAL A 8 -31.24 -10.73 -41.44
N ALA A 9 -30.87 -11.36 -42.56
CA ALA A 9 -30.79 -12.81 -42.68
C ALA A 9 -29.54 -13.44 -42.03
N VAL A 10 -28.53 -12.66 -41.62
CA VAL A 10 -27.29 -13.20 -41.03
C VAL A 10 -27.38 -13.41 -39.52
N ILE A 11 -28.35 -12.77 -38.83
CA ILE A 11 -28.45 -12.83 -37.36
C ILE A 11 -29.23 -14.07 -36.87
N ALA A 12 -29.96 -14.77 -37.74
CA ALA A 12 -30.75 -15.95 -37.35
C ALA A 12 -30.03 -17.31 -37.48
N ALA A 13 -28.79 -17.36 -37.99
CA ALA A 13 -28.13 -18.63 -38.31
C ALA A 13 -27.02 -19.08 -37.32
N VAL A 14 -26.71 -18.29 -36.29
CA VAL A 14 -25.68 -18.66 -35.28
C VAL A 14 -26.30 -19.16 -33.96
N ALA A 15 -27.62 -19.02 -33.78
CA ALA A 15 -28.31 -19.44 -32.55
C ALA A 15 -28.79 -20.91 -32.56
N ALA A 16 -28.43 -21.73 -33.57
CA ALA A 16 -29.00 -23.07 -33.76
C ALA A 16 -27.97 -24.18 -34.02
N LEU A 17 -26.74 -24.07 -33.50
CA LEU A 17 -25.69 -25.07 -33.74
C LEU A 17 -24.73 -25.24 -32.56
N LEU A 18 -25.24 -25.40 -31.34
CA LEU A 18 -24.48 -25.98 -30.20
C LEU A 18 -25.45 -26.68 -29.21
N VAL A 19 -26.33 -27.52 -29.76
CA VAL A 19 -27.02 -28.58 -29.00
C VAL A 19 -26.49 -29.90 -29.55
N VAL A 20 -26.19 -30.83 -28.65
CA VAL A 20 -25.70 -32.21 -28.87
C VAL A 20 -24.16 -32.37 -28.89
N ALA A 21 -23.54 -32.35 -27.71
CA ALA A 21 -22.44 -33.26 -27.38
C ALA A 21 -22.23 -33.34 -25.84
N GLY A 22 -22.73 -34.42 -25.25
CA GLY A 22 -22.11 -35.15 -24.13
C GLY A 22 -21.93 -34.45 -22.78
N ILE A 23 -22.87 -34.65 -21.86
CA ILE A 23 -22.55 -34.72 -20.43
C ILE A 23 -23.22 -35.95 -19.84
N THR A 24 -22.41 -36.96 -19.54
CA THR A 24 -22.76 -38.11 -18.72
C THR A 24 -21.78 -38.23 -17.56
N VAL A 25 -22.34 -38.56 -16.38
CA VAL A 25 -21.73 -39.02 -15.11
C VAL A 25 -20.95 -37.92 -14.35
N VAL A 26 -21.11 -37.66 -13.05
CA VAL A 26 -21.32 -38.55 -11.89
C VAL A 26 -22.03 -37.80 -10.75
N SER A 27 -23.04 -38.42 -10.12
CA SER A 27 -23.49 -38.06 -8.77
C SER A 27 -22.53 -38.64 -7.74
N LEU A 28 -22.00 -37.81 -6.85
CA LEU A 28 -21.40 -38.21 -5.57
C LEU A 28 -21.94 -37.31 -4.46
N SER A 29 -22.72 -37.93 -3.60
CA SER A 29 -23.05 -37.48 -2.25
C SER A 29 -21.80 -37.43 -1.38
N GLY A 30 -21.73 -36.52 -0.39
CA GLY A 30 -20.87 -36.71 0.78
C GLY A 30 -20.17 -35.46 1.31
N SER A 31 -20.70 -34.97 2.43
CA SER A 31 -20.00 -34.62 3.68
C SER A 31 -18.82 -33.64 3.71
N ASP A 32 -19.04 -32.61 4.53
CA ASP A 32 -18.14 -32.05 5.56
C ASP A 32 -16.72 -31.64 5.15
N GLU A 33 -16.46 -30.34 5.10
CA GLU A 33 -15.13 -29.82 5.46
C GLU A 33 -15.23 -28.43 6.12
N SER A 34 -15.12 -28.48 7.45
CA SER A 34 -14.29 -27.61 8.29
C SER A 34 -14.14 -26.14 7.90
N GLY A 35 -14.70 -25.30 8.78
CA GLY A 35 -14.26 -23.92 8.93
C GLY A 35 -12.76 -23.86 9.17
N GLN A 36 -12.03 -23.41 8.16
CA GLN A 36 -10.70 -22.87 8.35
C GLN A 36 -10.87 -21.43 8.82
N THR A 37 -10.81 -21.27 10.14
CA THR A 37 -10.36 -20.04 10.77
C THR A 37 -8.99 -19.71 10.18
N GLU A 38 -8.95 -18.87 9.14
CA GLU A 38 -7.71 -18.20 8.74
C GLU A 38 -7.27 -17.37 9.94
N THR A 39 -6.27 -17.91 10.63
CA THR A 39 -5.59 -17.24 11.71
C THR A 39 -4.83 -16.09 11.06
N MET A 40 -5.38 -14.88 11.20
CA MET A 40 -4.69 -13.63 10.87
C MET A 40 -3.30 -13.68 11.53
N PRO A 41 -2.22 -13.42 10.78
CA PRO A 41 -0.89 -13.40 11.36
C PRO A 41 -0.83 -12.33 12.45
N THR A 42 -0.24 -12.69 13.58
CA THR A 42 -0.08 -11.83 14.75
C THR A 42 0.62 -10.54 14.32
N HIS A 43 -0.06 -9.41 14.45
CA HIS A 43 0.51 -8.09 14.20
C HIS A 43 1.75 -7.90 15.06
N SER A 44 2.94 -7.86 14.45
CA SER A 44 4.13 -7.34 15.11
C SER A 44 3.93 -5.83 15.24
N TYR A 45 3.56 -5.40 16.45
CA TYR A 45 3.39 -4.00 16.83
C TYR A 45 4.71 -3.24 16.63
N ILE A 46 4.69 -2.21 15.78
CA ILE A 46 5.77 -1.22 15.65
C ILE A 46 5.29 0.07 16.33
N PRO A 47 5.98 0.59 17.36
CA PRO A 47 5.67 1.89 17.94
C PRO A 47 5.79 3.00 16.87
N GLY A 48 4.70 3.72 16.60
CA GLY A 48 4.71 4.95 15.78
C GLY A 48 3.91 4.95 14.47
N VAL A 49 3.17 3.89 14.14
CA VAL A 49 2.24 3.87 12.99
C VAL A 49 0.84 3.55 13.50
N ILE A 50 -0.05 4.55 13.39
CA ILE A 50 -1.50 4.59 13.70
C ILE A 50 -2.05 3.32 14.37
N THR A 51 -2.27 3.40 15.68
CA THR A 51 -3.17 2.50 16.41
C THR A 51 -4.57 2.55 15.79
N PRO A 52 -5.22 1.41 15.48
CA PRO A 52 -6.64 1.43 15.14
C PRO A 52 -7.43 2.03 16.32
N PRO A 53 -8.51 2.79 16.07
CA PRO A 53 -9.33 3.30 17.16
C PRO A 53 -9.96 2.10 17.87
N GLU A 54 -9.52 1.85 19.11
CA GLU A 54 -10.27 1.01 20.03
C GLU A 54 -11.63 1.66 20.28
N ASP A 55 -12.64 0.80 20.20
CA ASP A 55 -14.05 1.06 20.46
C ASP A 55 -14.22 1.59 21.89
N LEU A 56 -14.44 2.90 22.03
CA LEU A 56 -14.69 3.53 23.33
C LEU A 56 -16.18 3.41 23.64
N SER A 57 -16.49 2.49 24.56
CA SER A 57 -17.75 2.45 25.29
C SER A 57 -17.97 3.77 26.04
N GLU A 58 -19.14 4.38 25.84
CA GLU A 58 -19.69 5.50 26.60
C GLU A 58 -19.92 5.12 28.07
N GLU A 59 -19.43 5.97 29.00
CA GLU A 59 -20.08 6.28 30.29
C GLU A 59 -19.36 7.49 30.98
N PRO A 60 -19.99 8.20 31.94
CA PRO A 60 -20.56 9.51 31.66
C PRO A 60 -19.87 10.70 32.36
N SER A 61 -20.24 11.89 31.88
CA SER A 61 -19.91 13.22 32.39
C SER A 61 -19.97 13.37 33.91
N ALA A 62 -18.85 13.77 34.51
CA ALA A 62 -18.83 14.42 35.82
C ALA A 62 -18.30 15.85 35.68
N SER A 63 -19.23 16.78 35.82
CA SER A 63 -19.06 18.22 36.01
C SER A 63 -18.16 18.54 37.20
N VAL A 64 -17.20 19.45 37.02
CA VAL A 64 -16.62 20.24 38.11
C VAL A 64 -16.65 21.71 37.74
N ASP A 65 -17.43 22.45 38.52
CA ASP A 65 -17.58 23.91 38.50
C ASP A 65 -16.22 24.61 38.68
N PRO A 66 -16.01 25.78 38.03
CA PRO A 66 -14.85 26.60 38.27
C PRO A 66 -15.08 27.48 39.51
N THR A 67 -14.00 28.13 39.95
CA THR A 67 -13.93 29.34 40.81
C THR A 67 -13.54 29.12 42.28
N LEU A 68 -12.61 30.01 42.69
CA LEU A 68 -11.99 30.24 44.02
C LEU A 68 -10.70 29.43 44.25
N ALA A 69 -9.51 30.01 44.43
CA ALA A 69 -9.12 31.41 44.56
C ALA A 69 -7.61 31.58 44.27
N SER A 70 -7.26 32.69 43.62
CA SER A 70 -5.90 33.22 43.54
C SER A 70 -5.39 33.63 44.92
N SER A 71 -4.10 33.41 45.18
CA SER A 71 -3.10 34.46 45.48
C SER A 71 -1.87 33.89 46.20
N ALA A 72 -0.73 33.86 45.51
CA ALA A 72 0.58 34.16 46.11
C ALA A 72 1.61 34.35 44.98
N LEU A 73 1.87 35.62 44.66
CA LEU A 73 3.02 36.04 43.87
C LEU A 73 4.29 35.78 44.68
N GLY A 74 5.08 34.82 44.23
CA GLY A 74 6.47 34.62 44.65
C GLY A 74 7.37 34.66 43.42
N LEU A 75 7.90 35.85 43.11
CA LEU A 75 8.92 36.05 42.08
C LEU A 75 10.22 35.35 42.50
N VAL A 76 10.53 34.23 41.86
CA VAL A 76 11.89 33.66 41.82
C VAL A 76 12.30 33.48 40.35
N PRO A 77 13.42 34.07 39.89
CA PRO A 77 13.91 33.82 38.55
C PRO A 77 14.53 32.42 38.50
N SER A 78 13.84 31.46 37.88
CA SER A 78 14.45 30.19 37.50
C SER A 78 15.46 30.46 36.37
N ALA A 79 16.76 30.41 36.71
CA ALA A 79 17.81 30.37 35.73
C ALA A 79 17.63 29.13 34.83
N THR A 80 17.44 29.34 33.53
CA THR A 80 17.42 28.27 32.53
C THR A 80 18.80 27.61 32.48
N PRO A 81 18.93 26.29 32.69
CA PRO A 81 20.21 25.61 32.45
C PRO A 81 20.55 25.72 30.95
N PRO A 82 21.83 25.93 30.59
CA PRO A 82 22.23 26.01 29.19
C PRO A 82 21.88 24.71 28.46
N PRO A 83 21.52 24.78 27.17
CA PRO A 83 21.26 23.58 26.39
C PRO A 83 22.51 22.68 26.40
N PRO A 84 22.33 21.34 26.45
CA PRO A 84 23.46 20.43 26.34
C PRO A 84 24.24 20.71 25.05
N PRO A 85 25.57 20.59 25.05
CA PRO A 85 26.37 20.79 23.85
C PRO A 85 25.88 19.84 22.75
N PRO A 86 25.82 20.29 21.48
CA PRO A 86 25.48 19.41 20.37
C PRO A 86 26.46 18.24 20.36
N PRO A 87 26.00 17.01 20.04
CA PRO A 87 26.90 15.87 19.88
C PRO A 87 27.99 16.25 18.86
N PRO A 88 29.24 15.81 19.07
CA PRO A 88 30.32 16.12 18.16
C PRO A 88 29.92 15.70 16.75
N ALA A 89 30.13 16.60 15.78
CA ALA A 89 29.97 16.32 14.36
C ALA A 89 31.00 15.25 13.96
N GLY A 90 30.65 13.99 14.23
CA GLY A 90 31.37 12.83 13.72
C GLY A 90 31.05 12.70 12.24
N ASP A 91 32.09 12.39 11.45
CA ASP A 91 32.09 12.10 10.02
C ASP A 91 31.20 10.88 9.66
N GLY A 92 29.90 10.98 9.92
CA GLY A 92 28.93 9.88 9.90
C GLY A 92 28.32 9.58 8.53
N ASN A 93 28.88 10.11 7.44
CA ASN A 93 28.31 9.90 6.10
C ASN A 93 29.03 8.84 5.26
N ARG A 94 30.00 8.11 5.84
CA ARG A 94 30.51 6.90 5.20
C ARG A 94 29.62 5.72 5.62
N PRO A 95 28.85 5.12 4.69
CA PRO A 95 28.14 3.90 5.00
C PRO A 95 29.13 2.86 5.59
N PRO A 96 28.75 2.10 6.62
CA PRO A 96 29.56 0.99 7.11
C PRO A 96 30.07 0.16 5.93
N SER A 97 31.33 -0.26 5.97
CA SER A 97 31.88 -1.13 4.93
C SER A 97 30.96 -2.34 4.74
N GLY A 98 30.44 -2.52 3.52
CA GLY A 98 29.52 -3.61 3.18
C GLY A 98 28.05 -3.23 3.04
N VAL A 99 27.63 -1.99 3.35
CA VAL A 99 26.24 -1.57 3.09
C VAL A 99 26.00 -1.45 1.58
N THR A 100 25.02 -2.18 1.07
CA THR A 100 24.53 -2.08 -0.31
C THR A 100 23.26 -1.25 -0.33
N THR A 101 23.28 -0.12 -1.04
CA THR A 101 22.10 0.72 -1.26
C THR A 101 21.57 0.50 -2.66
N VAL A 102 20.33 0.04 -2.78
CA VAL A 102 19.64 -0.15 -4.07
C VAL A 102 18.35 0.64 -4.06
N THR A 103 18.10 1.42 -5.10
CA THR A 103 16.82 2.11 -5.30
C THR A 103 16.19 1.61 -6.59
N SER A 104 14.92 1.25 -6.53
CA SER A 104 14.14 0.75 -7.66
C SER A 104 12.79 1.45 -7.71
N GLY A 105 12.21 1.60 -8.90
CA GLY A 105 10.97 2.33 -9.08
C GLY A 105 10.54 2.36 -10.54
N PRO A 106 9.37 2.95 -10.85
CA PRO A 106 9.00 3.19 -12.23
C PRO A 106 10.09 4.00 -12.95
N GLY A 107 10.69 3.43 -14.00
CA GLY A 107 11.76 4.07 -14.77
C GLY A 107 13.19 3.82 -14.30
N CYS A 108 13.42 2.98 -13.29
CA CYS A 108 14.76 2.59 -12.84
C CYS A 108 14.74 1.24 -12.09
N GLY A 109 15.87 0.50 -12.09
CA GLY A 109 15.97 -0.73 -11.31
C GLY A 109 14.84 -1.72 -11.64
N SER A 110 14.27 -2.36 -10.61
CA SER A 110 13.17 -3.31 -10.76
C SER A 110 11.82 -2.71 -10.35
N TYR A 111 10.89 -2.66 -11.30
CA TYR A 111 9.49 -2.38 -11.04
C TYR A 111 8.59 -3.03 -12.09
N SER A 112 7.46 -3.57 -11.66
CA SER A 112 6.43 -4.16 -12.53
C SER A 112 5.04 -3.74 -12.10
N SER A 113 4.17 -3.44 -13.06
CA SER A 113 2.74 -3.18 -12.86
C SER A 113 1.92 -4.35 -13.37
N VAL A 114 1.55 -5.27 -12.47
CA VAL A 114 0.75 -6.46 -12.82
C VAL A 114 -0.71 -6.07 -12.97
N GLY A 115 -1.41 -6.65 -13.95
CA GLY A 115 -2.82 -6.37 -14.23
C GLY A 115 -3.09 -4.94 -14.72
N SER A 116 -2.05 -4.22 -15.12
CA SER A 116 -2.20 -2.80 -15.39
C SER A 116 -2.83 -2.49 -16.75
N TYR A 117 -3.69 -1.49 -16.76
CA TYR A 117 -4.27 -0.90 -17.96
C TYR A 117 -4.24 0.62 -17.86
N ARG A 118 -4.16 1.32 -18.99
CA ARG A 118 -4.07 2.79 -19.05
C ARG A 118 -5.29 3.34 -19.78
N ASP A 119 -6.07 4.16 -19.10
CA ASP A 119 -7.20 4.90 -19.68
C ASP A 119 -7.13 6.41 -19.38
N GLY A 120 -6.04 6.85 -18.73
CA GLY A 120 -5.78 8.23 -18.33
C GLY A 120 -6.60 8.71 -17.13
N ARG A 121 -7.41 7.86 -16.49
CA ARG A 121 -8.22 8.26 -15.33
C ARG A 121 -8.52 7.16 -14.32
N LYS A 122 -9.28 6.11 -14.69
CA LYS A 122 -9.69 5.06 -13.74
C LYS A 122 -8.66 3.96 -13.59
N GLY A 123 -7.92 3.70 -14.66
CA GLY A 123 -6.82 2.76 -14.67
C GLY A 123 -5.59 3.36 -14.03
N TRP A 124 -4.47 2.77 -14.37
CA TRP A 124 -3.18 3.26 -13.93
C TRP A 124 -2.82 4.52 -14.70
N VAL A 125 -2.13 5.45 -14.06
CA VAL A 125 -1.72 6.72 -14.68
C VAL A 125 -0.25 6.96 -14.37
N ASP A 126 0.54 7.26 -15.39
CA ASP A 126 1.96 7.56 -15.23
C ASP A 126 2.15 9.06 -14.99
N HIS A 127 2.93 9.39 -13.97
CA HIS A 127 3.24 10.75 -13.53
C HIS A 127 4.76 10.95 -13.45
N GLY A 128 5.21 12.20 -13.28
CA GLY A 128 6.62 12.56 -13.24
C GLY A 128 7.14 12.87 -11.83
N ASP A 129 8.44 12.65 -11.65
CA ASP A 129 9.31 12.92 -10.47
C ASP A 129 9.39 11.86 -9.35
N GLY A 130 8.99 10.61 -9.63
CA GLY A 130 9.02 9.46 -8.72
C GLY A 130 10.39 8.97 -8.19
N LYS A 131 11.36 9.87 -7.99
CA LYS A 131 12.67 9.81 -7.30
C LYS A 131 13.64 8.70 -7.69
N CYS A 132 13.23 7.81 -8.56
CA CYS A 132 14.10 6.85 -9.19
C CYS A 132 13.68 6.78 -10.66
N GLY A 133 14.56 7.25 -11.55
CA GLY A 133 14.16 7.63 -12.91
C GLY A 133 13.36 8.95 -12.91
N SER A 134 12.43 9.08 -13.85
CA SER A 134 11.62 10.30 -14.03
C SER A 134 10.13 10.11 -13.72
N THR A 135 9.67 8.94 -13.27
CA THR A 135 8.23 8.65 -13.16
C THR A 135 7.81 7.98 -11.85
N PHE A 136 6.55 8.19 -11.47
CA PHE A 136 5.80 7.33 -10.56
C PHE A 136 4.50 6.90 -11.24
N VAL A 137 3.82 5.89 -10.69
CA VAL A 137 2.56 5.41 -11.25
C VAL A 137 1.46 5.49 -10.20
N SER A 138 0.34 6.09 -10.57
CA SER A 138 -0.90 6.03 -9.80
C SER A 138 -1.59 4.72 -10.10
N VAL A 139 -1.79 3.93 -9.06
CA VAL A 139 -2.37 2.59 -9.06
C VAL A 139 -3.82 2.70 -8.61
N PRO A 140 -4.78 2.22 -9.40
CA PRO A 140 -6.18 2.34 -9.05
C PRO A 140 -6.49 1.57 -7.77
N MET A 141 -7.38 2.12 -6.96
CA MET A 141 -7.91 1.40 -5.82
C MET A 141 -8.91 0.33 -6.29
N SER A 142 -9.10 -0.71 -5.49
CA SER A 142 -10.05 -1.79 -5.76
C SER A 142 -11.52 -1.35 -5.70
N GLY A 143 -11.79 -0.18 -5.12
CA GLY A 143 -13.14 0.31 -4.83
C GLY A 143 -13.72 -0.21 -3.51
N ASP A 144 -12.96 -1.03 -2.77
CA ASP A 144 -13.34 -1.60 -1.47
C ASP A 144 -12.24 -1.33 -0.43
N ALA A 145 -12.63 -0.74 0.71
CA ALA A 145 -11.70 -0.44 1.80
C ALA A 145 -11.12 -1.68 2.50
N ARG A 146 -11.70 -2.86 2.30
CA ARG A 146 -11.32 -4.10 2.98
C ARG A 146 -10.79 -5.17 2.05
N ARG A 147 -10.85 -4.96 0.74
CA ARG A 147 -10.52 -5.99 -0.25
C ARG A 147 -9.56 -5.47 -1.31
N ASP A 148 -8.52 -6.23 -1.58
CA ASP A 148 -7.61 -6.00 -2.69
C ASP A 148 -8.16 -6.62 -3.98
N ASP A 149 -7.80 -6.05 -5.14
CA ASP A 149 -7.90 -6.74 -6.42
C ASP A 149 -6.66 -7.64 -6.57
N PRO A 150 -6.80 -8.98 -6.52
CA PRO A 150 -5.65 -9.88 -6.61
C PRO A 150 -5.02 -9.92 -8.01
N SER A 151 -5.69 -9.38 -9.02
CA SER A 151 -5.20 -9.36 -10.40
C SER A 151 -4.34 -8.15 -10.72
N ALA A 152 -4.36 -7.10 -9.89
CA ALA A 152 -3.64 -5.86 -10.12
C ALA A 152 -2.83 -5.42 -8.90
N TYR A 153 -1.51 -5.18 -9.09
CA TYR A 153 -0.61 -4.76 -8.01
C TYR A 153 0.74 -4.27 -8.57
N GLY A 154 1.45 -3.45 -7.78
CA GLY A 154 2.81 -3.00 -8.09
C GLY A 154 3.84 -3.89 -7.40
N VAL A 155 4.97 -4.19 -8.05
CA VAL A 155 6.04 -5.01 -7.46
C VAL A 155 7.40 -4.39 -7.69
N TRP A 156 8.25 -4.42 -6.65
CA TRP A 156 9.68 -4.13 -6.71
C TRP A 156 10.45 -5.36 -6.23
N THR A 157 11.50 -5.74 -6.96
CA THR A 157 12.37 -6.86 -6.59
C THR A 157 13.81 -6.39 -6.43
N PHE A 158 14.44 -6.71 -5.31
CA PHE A 158 15.82 -6.36 -5.00
C PHE A 158 16.66 -7.62 -4.89
N SER A 159 17.78 -7.66 -5.60
CA SER A 159 18.82 -8.67 -5.38
C SER A 159 19.76 -8.17 -4.28
N ALA A 160 19.38 -8.41 -3.03
CA ALA A 160 20.14 -8.00 -1.85
C ALA A 160 19.97 -9.02 -0.73
N ALA A 161 21.02 -9.21 0.08
CA ALA A 161 21.05 -10.12 1.22
C ALA A 161 21.36 -9.37 2.52
N GLY A 162 21.06 -10.01 3.66
CA GLY A 162 21.37 -9.48 4.99
C GLY A 162 20.17 -8.79 5.64
N MET A 163 20.42 -7.75 6.44
CA MET A 163 19.38 -6.91 7.04
C MET A 163 19.17 -5.64 6.22
N CYS A 164 17.97 -5.48 5.65
CA CYS A 164 17.62 -4.38 4.76
C CYS A 164 16.69 -3.37 5.42
N ASP A 165 17.15 -2.14 5.59
CA ASP A 165 16.31 -0.98 5.89
C ASP A 165 15.58 -0.54 4.62
N ILE A 166 14.24 -0.67 4.63
CA ILE A 166 13.39 -0.31 3.49
C ILE A 166 12.77 1.05 3.72
N SER A 167 12.79 1.89 2.69
CA SER A 167 12.10 3.18 2.66
C SER A 167 11.34 3.33 1.35
N VAL A 168 10.13 3.87 1.42
CA VAL A 168 9.27 4.15 0.26
C VAL A 168 9.18 5.66 0.06
N HIS A 169 9.36 6.12 -1.16
CA HIS A 169 9.07 7.50 -1.50
C HIS A 169 7.58 7.67 -1.79
N VAL A 170 6.96 8.69 -1.22
CA VAL A 170 5.60 9.09 -1.55
C VAL A 170 5.70 10.38 -2.39
N PRO A 171 5.31 10.36 -3.67
CA PRO A 171 5.42 11.53 -4.53
C PRO A 171 4.42 12.62 -4.16
N ASP A 172 4.64 13.81 -4.71
CA ASP A 172 3.66 14.89 -4.65
C ASP A 172 2.52 14.64 -5.64
N GLY A 173 1.35 15.20 -5.35
CA GLY A 173 0.17 15.06 -6.19
C GLY A 173 -1.13 15.28 -5.42
N ASP A 174 -2.25 15.34 -6.14
CA ASP A 174 -3.58 15.41 -5.54
C ASP A 174 -4.08 14.01 -5.13
N LEU A 175 -5.36 13.90 -4.78
CA LEU A 175 -5.97 12.62 -4.39
C LEU A 175 -5.97 11.61 -5.55
N THR A 176 -6.07 12.07 -6.80
CA THR A 176 -6.11 11.22 -7.99
C THR A 176 -4.75 10.68 -8.38
N ALA A 177 -3.68 11.36 -7.97
CA ALA A 177 -2.34 10.87 -8.15
C ALA A 177 -1.85 10.07 -6.92
N VAL A 178 -2.10 10.59 -5.72
CA VAL A 178 -1.50 10.15 -4.44
C VAL A 178 -2.56 10.21 -3.34
N GLY A 179 -3.59 9.37 -3.44
CA GLY A 179 -4.74 9.30 -2.55
C GLY A 179 -4.72 8.17 -1.51
N GLY A 180 -3.69 7.34 -1.50
CA GLY A 180 -3.60 6.17 -0.62
C GLY A 180 -3.80 6.45 0.87
N ASN A 181 -4.83 5.82 1.45
CA ASN A 181 -5.19 5.99 2.86
C ASN A 181 -5.90 4.74 3.46
N PRO A 182 -5.14 3.78 4.02
CA PRO A 182 -3.71 3.60 3.81
C PRO A 182 -3.42 2.90 2.46
N THR A 183 -2.19 3.01 1.99
CA THR A 183 -1.60 2.09 0.99
C THR A 183 -0.91 0.95 1.72
N VAL A 184 -1.30 -0.29 1.40
CA VAL A 184 -0.77 -1.49 2.06
C VAL A 184 0.31 -2.13 1.19
N TYR A 185 1.38 -2.57 1.84
CA TYR A 185 2.50 -3.26 1.22
C TYR A 185 2.75 -4.61 1.89
N PHE A 186 3.09 -5.61 1.08
CA PHE A 186 3.61 -6.90 1.53
C PHE A 186 5.08 -7.05 1.19
N VAL A 187 5.81 -7.76 2.04
CA VAL A 187 7.25 -8.00 1.89
C VAL A 187 7.50 -9.51 1.87
N TYR A 188 8.34 -9.96 0.95
CA TYR A 188 8.65 -11.37 0.73
C TYR A 188 10.16 -11.59 0.63
N ASP A 189 10.67 -12.68 1.23
CA ASP A 189 12.08 -13.08 1.15
C ASP A 189 12.26 -14.09 0.02
N ARG A 190 11.88 -13.68 -1.19
CA ARG A 190 11.94 -14.49 -2.41
C ARG A 190 11.68 -13.60 -3.62
N SER A 191 11.89 -14.16 -4.80
CA SER A 191 11.36 -13.59 -6.03
C SER A 191 9.84 -13.81 -6.13
N GLY A 192 9.07 -12.75 -6.35
CA GLY A 192 7.63 -12.81 -6.58
C GLY A 192 6.79 -12.77 -5.31
N VAL A 193 5.46 -12.89 -5.50
CA VAL A 193 4.43 -12.54 -4.49
C VAL A 193 3.56 -13.74 -4.06
N GLY A 194 4.03 -14.96 -4.29
CA GLY A 194 3.28 -16.18 -3.95
C GLY A 194 3.46 -16.60 -2.48
N GLY A 195 2.39 -17.12 -1.89
CA GLY A 195 2.35 -17.63 -0.51
C GLY A 195 2.24 -16.52 0.54
N THR A 196 2.55 -16.86 1.79
CA THR A 196 2.46 -15.92 2.92
C THR A 196 3.61 -14.90 2.87
N PRO A 197 3.33 -13.59 2.97
CA PRO A 197 4.38 -12.58 3.09
C PRO A 197 5.11 -12.73 4.43
N MET A 198 6.39 -12.36 4.47
CA MET A 198 7.15 -12.35 5.73
C MET A 198 6.64 -11.25 6.67
N ALA A 199 6.14 -10.15 6.09
CA ALA A 199 5.73 -8.96 6.79
C ALA A 199 4.80 -8.11 5.93
N SER A 200 4.11 -7.17 6.57
CA SER A 200 3.34 -6.12 5.90
C SER A 200 3.56 -4.78 6.59
N PHE A 201 3.38 -3.70 5.85
CA PHE A 201 3.35 -2.35 6.38
C PHE A 201 2.34 -1.50 5.61
N ALA A 202 1.91 -0.40 6.22
CA ALA A 202 0.93 0.50 5.65
C ALA A 202 1.43 1.95 5.71
N VAL A 203 1.17 2.72 4.65
CA VAL A 203 1.53 4.13 4.57
C VAL A 203 0.29 4.94 4.26
N LYS A 204 -0.02 5.94 5.09
CA LYS A 204 -1.02 6.96 4.77
C LYS A 204 -0.38 8.00 3.86
N GLN A 205 -0.38 7.72 2.55
CA GLN A 205 0.37 8.49 1.55
C GLN A 205 -0.07 9.96 1.49
N VAL A 206 -1.36 10.22 1.67
CA VAL A 206 -1.91 11.59 1.68
C VAL A 206 -1.23 12.52 2.69
N ASP A 207 -0.70 11.98 3.80
CA ASP A 207 -0.03 12.73 4.87
C ASP A 207 1.51 12.80 4.68
N LYS A 208 2.05 12.09 3.68
CA LYS A 208 3.49 11.87 3.49
C LYS A 208 4.00 12.29 2.11
N ARG A 209 3.18 12.98 1.31
CA ARG A 209 3.54 13.49 -0.02
C ARG A 209 4.85 14.26 -0.01
N GLY A 210 5.69 13.99 -1.00
CA GLY A 210 7.05 14.54 -1.15
C GLY A 210 8.11 13.92 -0.22
N GLN A 211 7.78 12.91 0.58
CA GLN A 211 8.67 12.38 1.63
C GLN A 211 9.13 10.95 1.37
N TRP A 212 10.32 10.63 1.89
CA TRP A 212 10.74 9.25 2.11
C TRP A 212 10.22 8.76 3.46
N VAL A 213 9.47 7.68 3.44
CA VAL A 213 8.89 7.04 4.63
C VAL A 213 9.67 5.77 4.93
N SER A 214 10.17 5.65 6.16
CA SER A 214 10.80 4.41 6.62
C SER A 214 9.74 3.33 6.84
N ALA A 215 9.91 2.18 6.18
CA ALA A 215 8.98 1.05 6.26
C ALA A 215 9.42 -0.01 7.29
N GLY A 216 10.68 0.02 7.70
CA GLY A 216 11.25 -0.90 8.69
C GLY A 216 12.47 -1.67 8.18
N ARG A 217 12.91 -2.65 8.98
CA ARG A 217 14.07 -3.50 8.68
C ARG A 217 13.63 -4.93 8.46
N PHE A 218 14.09 -5.54 7.38
CA PHE A 218 13.69 -6.88 6.97
C PHE A 218 14.92 -7.73 6.65
N ARG A 219 14.92 -8.98 7.13
CA ARG A 219 15.93 -9.98 6.74
C ARG A 219 15.67 -10.38 5.29
N SER A 220 16.74 -10.50 4.49
CA SER A 220 16.69 -11.16 3.19
C SER A 220 17.81 -12.19 3.02
N SER A 221 17.46 -13.34 2.46
CA SER A 221 18.37 -14.41 2.06
C SER A 221 19.03 -14.19 0.70
N GLY A 222 18.70 -13.11 -0.01
CA GLY A 222 19.31 -12.75 -1.30
C GLY A 222 18.35 -12.15 -2.31
N THR A 223 17.05 -12.28 -2.10
CA THR A 223 16.04 -11.57 -2.90
C THR A 223 14.91 -11.09 -2.01
N LEU A 224 14.67 -9.78 -2.06
CA LEU A 224 13.57 -9.14 -1.35
C LEU A 224 12.55 -8.61 -2.35
N THR A 225 11.29 -9.02 -2.23
CA THR A 225 10.20 -8.49 -3.06
C THR A 225 9.27 -7.66 -2.18
N VAL A 226 8.92 -6.46 -2.66
CA VAL A 226 7.89 -5.61 -2.06
C VAL A 226 6.72 -5.52 -3.03
N GLN A 227 5.51 -5.75 -2.55
CA GLN A 227 4.27 -5.66 -3.31
C GLN A 227 3.41 -4.53 -2.76
N LEU A 228 2.93 -3.63 -3.62
CA LEU A 228 1.89 -2.65 -3.29
C LEU A 228 0.53 -3.24 -3.66
N LEU A 229 -0.41 -3.22 -2.72
CA LEU A 229 -1.76 -3.72 -2.92
C LEU A 229 -2.75 -2.61 -3.27
N THR A 230 -3.92 -3.00 -3.77
CA THR A 230 -4.92 -2.08 -4.34
C THR A 230 -6.07 -1.74 -3.39
N ARG A 231 -6.19 -2.35 -2.20
CA ARG A 231 -7.26 -2.05 -1.23
C ARG A 231 -7.42 -0.56 -0.99
N GLY A 232 -8.65 -0.07 -1.10
CA GLY A 232 -9.00 1.33 -0.93
C GLY A 232 -10.32 1.66 -1.63
N GLN A 233 -10.96 2.74 -1.19
CA GLN A 233 -12.16 3.28 -1.85
C GLN A 233 -11.78 4.50 -2.70
N ASP A 234 -12.23 4.51 -3.94
CA ASP A 234 -12.09 5.61 -4.89
C ASP A 234 -13.43 6.33 -5.15
N TRP A 235 -14.37 6.25 -4.20
CA TRP A 235 -15.70 6.85 -4.28
C TRP A 235 -16.21 7.26 -2.89
N ASP A 236 -17.17 8.18 -2.89
CA ASP A 236 -17.91 8.60 -1.70
C ASP A 236 -19.41 8.79 -2.01
N ARG A 237 -20.16 9.41 -1.09
CA ARG A 237 -21.60 9.68 -1.26
C ARG A 237 -21.93 10.60 -2.44
N ASN A 238 -20.98 11.40 -2.89
CA ASN A 238 -21.11 12.37 -3.97
C ASN A 238 -20.64 11.80 -5.32
N GLY A 239 -20.02 10.63 -5.34
CA GLY A 239 -19.64 9.91 -6.54
C GLY A 239 -18.17 9.46 -6.53
N PRO A 240 -17.58 9.19 -7.72
CA PRO A 240 -16.19 8.75 -7.80
C PRO A 240 -15.24 9.89 -7.43
N THR A 241 -14.31 9.60 -6.52
CA THR A 241 -13.18 10.47 -6.17
C THR A 241 -11.97 10.20 -7.06
N TYR A 242 -11.92 9.03 -7.71
CA TYR A 242 -10.78 8.54 -8.47
C TYR A 242 -9.49 8.61 -7.67
N ALA A 243 -9.54 8.26 -6.38
CA ALA A 243 -8.34 8.19 -5.57
C ALA A 243 -7.46 7.01 -6.02
N HIS A 244 -6.14 7.22 -6.06
CA HIS A 244 -5.17 6.20 -6.43
C HIS A 244 -4.10 6.03 -5.35
N HIS A 245 -3.51 4.85 -5.25
CA HIS A 245 -2.24 4.69 -4.54
C HIS A 245 -1.09 5.14 -5.43
N ALA A 246 -0.02 5.68 -4.86
CA ALA A 246 1.18 6.03 -5.62
C ALA A 246 2.24 4.94 -5.49
N ALA A 247 2.66 4.37 -6.61
CA ALA A 247 3.84 3.51 -6.73
C ALA A 247 5.02 4.35 -7.23
N SER A 248 5.99 4.63 -6.36
CA SER A 248 7.18 5.42 -6.67
C SER A 248 8.46 4.63 -6.33
N ALA A 249 9.56 5.31 -6.04
CA ALA A 249 10.81 4.68 -5.67
C ALA A 249 10.72 3.98 -4.31
N ILE A 250 11.31 2.79 -4.24
CA ILE A 250 11.62 2.08 -3.01
C ILE A 250 13.14 1.95 -2.92
N LYS A 251 13.68 2.25 -1.75
CA LYS A 251 15.10 2.16 -1.43
C LYS A 251 15.32 1.08 -0.38
N ALA A 252 16.30 0.23 -0.64
CA ALA A 252 16.77 -0.82 0.25
C ALA A 252 18.23 -0.56 0.60
N ASN A 253 18.50 -0.29 1.87
CA ASN A 253 19.85 -0.20 2.41
C ASN A 253 20.14 -1.47 3.20
N CYS A 254 20.91 -2.38 2.62
CA CYS A 254 21.16 -3.70 3.17
C CYS A 254 22.56 -3.82 3.74
N THR A 255 22.68 -4.36 4.94
CA THR A 255 23.94 -4.72 5.58
C THR A 255 24.05 -6.24 5.67
N PRO A 256 25.22 -6.85 5.44
CA PRO A 256 25.41 -8.30 5.55
C PRO A 256 24.91 -8.90 6.86
#